data_AF-X1HHG7-F1
#
_entry.id   AF-X1HHG7-F1
#
_cell.length_a   1.000
_cell.length_b   1.000
_cell.length_c   1.000
_cell.angle_alpha   90.00
_cell.angle_beta   90.00
_cell.angle_gamma   90.00
#
_symmetry.space_group_name_H-M   'P 1'
#
loop_
_entity.id
_entity.type
_entity.pdbx_description
1 polymer ?
#
loop_
_entity_poly.entity_id
_entity_poly.type
_entity_poly.pdbx_seq_one_letter_code
_entity_poly.pdbx_strand_id
1 'polypeptide(L)'
;DDDWHDIYRCDAKDRATSPLRGKRVETALFTSFTSETMAASVAPKDLKKVEAKLKEAKIANIAKADFARPAKAYTWFRIVIFEGFNKDTWALLDRSKPTAFALGQLELFGVPGAKENVARRPRKPKVDPVQHAVKLIPMAKSLKLAGGEMTITAESRIVATNSKLKPLAEILSNEILTLTKLRLAPAEGEAKPGDIVLKTNAQLRADAEIRTCQNRKIVKTRDYAHTISVTDKAVVEGWDYRAVCEGTATILHALKIDGQKVSLLKMEVKDWP
;
A
#
# COMPACT_ATOMS: atom_id res chain seq x y z
N ASP A 1 -33.89 -1.92 -37.09
CA ASP A 1 -35.00 -1.48 -36.25
C ASP A 1 -34.68 -1.90 -34.83
N ASP A 2 -34.27 -0.90 -34.05
CA ASP A 2 -34.24 -0.83 -32.58
C ASP A 2 -33.37 -1.88 -31.84
N ASP A 3 -32.56 -1.60 -30.83
CA ASP A 3 -32.20 -0.38 -30.11
C ASP A 3 -30.96 -0.77 -29.30
N TRP A 4 -29.81 -0.15 -29.58
CA TRP A 4 -28.83 0.10 -28.51
C TRP A 4 -29.01 1.55 -28.08
N HIS A 5 -30.25 1.89 -27.70
CA HIS A 5 -30.54 3.03 -26.85
C HIS A 5 -30.18 2.60 -25.43
N ASP A 6 -28.98 2.97 -25.00
CA ASP A 6 -28.70 3.39 -23.62
C ASP A 6 -27.19 3.48 -23.40
N ILE A 7 -26.60 4.54 -23.94
CA ILE A 7 -25.43 5.11 -23.27
C ILE A 7 -25.99 5.85 -22.07
N TYR A 8 -25.90 5.24 -20.88
CA TYR A 8 -26.26 5.92 -19.64
C TYR A 8 -25.30 7.08 -19.39
N ARG A 9 -25.75 8.29 -19.73
CA ARG A 9 -25.13 9.52 -19.24
C ARG A 9 -25.51 9.67 -17.77
N CYS A 10 -24.60 9.25 -16.89
CA CYS A 10 -24.75 9.44 -15.46
C CYS A 10 -24.39 10.89 -15.10
N ASP A 11 -25.38 11.80 -15.13
CA ASP A 11 -25.24 13.19 -14.64
C ASP A 11 -25.36 13.24 -13.09
N ALA A 12 -24.74 12.29 -12.39
CA ALA A 12 -24.73 12.27 -10.94
C ALA A 12 -23.88 13.42 -10.41
N LYS A 13 -24.47 14.28 -9.57
CA LYS A 13 -23.75 15.41 -8.95
C LYS A 13 -22.66 14.94 -7.99
N ASP A 14 -22.84 13.75 -7.42
CA ASP A 14 -21.88 13.09 -6.55
C ASP A 14 -22.10 11.56 -6.49
N ARG A 15 -21.21 10.87 -5.76
CA ARG A 15 -21.26 9.41 -5.52
C ARG A 15 -22.52 8.96 -4.76
N ALA A 16 -23.22 9.86 -4.06
CA ALA A 16 -24.48 9.58 -3.37
C ALA A 16 -25.61 9.27 -4.35
N THR A 17 -25.59 9.98 -5.48
CA THR A 17 -26.66 9.99 -6.49
C THR A 17 -26.42 9.04 -7.68
N SER A 18 -25.30 8.31 -7.73
CA SER A 18 -25.02 7.39 -8.84
C SER A 18 -25.89 6.13 -8.76
N PRO A 19 -26.54 5.70 -9.87
CA PRO A 19 -27.37 4.49 -9.93
C PRO A 19 -26.55 3.20 -9.84
N LEU A 20 -25.22 3.25 -9.94
CA LEU A 20 -24.32 2.08 -9.95
C LEU A 20 -23.94 1.55 -8.55
N ARG A 21 -24.82 1.71 -7.56
CA ARG A 21 -24.60 1.21 -6.19
C ARG A 21 -24.99 -0.26 -6.10
N GLY A 22 -24.02 -1.18 -6.23
CA GLY A 22 -24.25 -2.63 -6.11
C GLY A 22 -23.04 -3.41 -5.59
N LYS A 23 -23.29 -4.56 -4.93
CA LYS A 23 -22.28 -5.37 -4.20
C LYS A 23 -21.39 -6.28 -5.08
N ARG A 24 -21.45 -6.20 -6.41
CA ARG A 24 -20.63 -7.04 -7.31
C ARG A 24 -20.08 -6.22 -8.48
N VAL A 25 -19.18 -5.31 -8.15
CA VAL A 25 -18.37 -4.57 -9.12
C VAL A 25 -16.93 -4.63 -8.64
N GLU A 26 -16.06 -5.32 -9.36
CA GLU A 26 -14.63 -5.03 -9.26
C GLU A 26 -14.35 -3.79 -10.10
N THR A 27 -14.11 -2.69 -9.40
CA THR A 27 -13.65 -1.46 -10.03
C THR A 27 -12.13 -1.54 -10.16
N ALA A 28 -11.61 -1.78 -11.36
CA ALA A 28 -10.22 -1.48 -11.65
C ALA A 28 -10.09 0.06 -11.78
N LEU A 29 -9.51 0.70 -10.76
CA LEU A 29 -9.29 2.14 -10.76
C LEU A 29 -8.01 2.43 -11.54
N PHE A 30 -8.12 2.76 -12.83
CA PHE A 30 -7.00 3.38 -13.52
C PHE A 30 -6.86 4.82 -13.01
N THR A 31 -5.63 5.19 -12.66
CA THR A 31 -5.28 6.50 -12.09
C THR A 31 -5.82 7.66 -12.93
N SER A 32 -6.23 8.73 -12.26
CA SER A 32 -6.71 9.98 -12.85
C SER A 32 -5.74 10.55 -13.91
N PHE A 33 -6.22 10.76 -15.14
CA PHE A 33 -5.53 11.49 -16.21
C PHE A 33 -6.27 12.80 -16.50
N THR A 34 -5.54 13.80 -16.99
CA THR A 34 -6.14 14.96 -17.67
C THR A 34 -6.26 14.66 -19.17
N SER A 35 -7.11 15.39 -19.89
CA SER A 35 -7.34 15.16 -21.32
C SER A 35 -6.07 15.40 -22.13
N GLU A 36 -5.22 16.32 -21.67
CA GLU A 36 -3.88 16.58 -22.24
C GLU A 36 -2.92 15.41 -22.06
N THR A 37 -2.96 14.71 -20.91
CA THR A 37 -2.01 13.64 -20.60
C THR A 37 -2.38 12.27 -21.14
N MET A 38 -3.66 12.03 -21.45
CA MET A 38 -4.14 10.69 -21.85
C MET A 38 -3.46 10.18 -23.12
N ALA A 39 -3.29 11.05 -24.13
CA ALA A 39 -2.63 10.69 -25.38
C ALA A 39 -1.13 10.40 -25.21
N ALA A 40 -0.47 11.02 -24.22
CA ALA A 40 0.95 10.84 -23.93
C ALA A 40 1.23 9.65 -22.99
N SER A 41 0.21 9.15 -22.28
CA SER A 41 0.35 8.10 -21.27
C SER A 41 0.31 6.69 -21.83
N VAL A 42 -0.13 6.53 -23.08
CA VAL A 42 -0.13 5.24 -23.78
C VAL A 42 1.15 5.15 -24.61
N ALA A 43 2.02 4.20 -24.29
CA ALA A 43 3.25 4.02 -25.04
C ALA A 43 2.92 3.76 -26.53
N PRO A 44 3.64 4.35 -27.49
CA PRO A 44 3.29 4.24 -28.92
C PRO A 44 3.15 2.80 -29.43
N LYS A 45 3.89 1.85 -28.83
CA LYS A 45 3.81 0.42 -29.16
C LYS A 45 2.49 -0.23 -28.73
N ASP A 46 1.89 0.25 -27.64
CA ASP A 46 0.65 -0.29 -27.08
C ASP A 46 -0.57 0.31 -27.80
N LEU A 47 -0.46 1.58 -28.24
CA LEU A 47 -1.44 2.21 -29.12
C LEU A 47 -1.62 1.43 -30.43
N LYS A 48 -0.51 1.06 -31.08
CA LYS A 48 -0.54 0.25 -32.32
C LYS A 48 -1.18 -1.13 -32.12
N LYS A 49 -0.99 -1.76 -30.95
CA LYS A 49 -1.61 -3.06 -30.64
C LYS A 49 -3.11 -2.93 -30.43
N VAL A 50 -3.55 -1.86 -29.78
CA VAL A 50 -4.98 -1.56 -29.61
C VAL A 50 -5.63 -1.29 -30.97
N GLU A 51 -5.01 -0.47 -31.81
CA GLU A 51 -5.49 -0.18 -33.17
C GLU A 51 -5.56 -1.43 -34.06
N ALA A 52 -4.56 -2.30 -34.01
CA ALA A 52 -4.52 -3.54 -34.78
C ALA A 52 -5.64 -4.52 -34.35
N LYS A 53 -5.85 -4.69 -33.03
CA LYS A 53 -6.93 -5.53 -32.50
C LYS A 53 -8.32 -5.01 -32.86
N LEU A 54 -8.52 -3.70 -32.87
CA LEU A 54 -9.78 -3.08 -33.31
C LEU A 54 -10.03 -3.29 -34.81
N LYS A 55 -8.96 -3.31 -35.63
CA LYS A 55 -9.03 -3.62 -37.07
C LYS A 55 -9.33 -5.11 -37.34
N GLU A 56 -8.66 -6.03 -36.66
CA GLU A 56 -8.81 -7.48 -36.87
C GLU A 56 -10.18 -8.00 -36.44
N ALA A 57 -10.79 -7.41 -35.41
CA ALA A 57 -12.09 -7.83 -34.90
C ALA A 57 -13.27 -7.57 -35.87
N LYS A 58 -13.01 -7.11 -37.11
CA LYS A 58 -14.02 -6.77 -38.14
C LYS A 58 -15.17 -5.91 -37.59
N ILE A 59 -14.87 -5.05 -36.62
CA ILE A 59 -15.84 -4.14 -36.03
C ILE A 59 -15.96 -2.92 -36.95
N ALA A 60 -16.49 -3.15 -38.16
CA ALA A 60 -16.68 -2.12 -39.18
C ALA A 60 -17.66 -1.03 -38.76
N ASN A 61 -18.43 -1.26 -37.68
CA ASN A 61 -19.52 -0.41 -37.21
C ASN A 61 -19.35 0.06 -35.75
N ILE A 62 -18.13 0.12 -35.19
CA ILE A 62 -17.92 1.16 -34.18
C ILE A 62 -17.93 2.45 -34.99
N ALA A 63 -19.11 3.07 -35.07
CA ALA A 63 -19.18 4.49 -35.39
C ALA A 63 -18.07 5.12 -34.56
N LYS A 64 -17.11 5.80 -35.22
CA LYS A 64 -16.11 6.62 -34.51
C LYS A 64 -16.88 7.24 -33.36
N ALA A 65 -16.54 6.88 -32.13
CA ALA A 65 -17.06 7.58 -30.97
C ALA A 65 -16.44 8.97 -31.09
N ASP A 66 -17.03 9.79 -31.95
CA ASP A 66 -16.76 11.19 -32.07
C ASP A 66 -17.40 11.72 -30.81
N PHE A 67 -16.66 11.61 -29.71
CA PHE A 67 -16.86 12.47 -28.57
C PHE A 67 -16.74 13.85 -29.19
N ALA A 68 -17.87 14.47 -29.57
CA ALA A 68 -17.91 15.81 -30.09
C ALA A 68 -17.02 16.60 -29.15
N ARG A 69 -15.84 17.00 -29.64
CA ARG A 69 -14.79 17.51 -28.75
C ARG A 69 -15.44 18.66 -28.02
N PRO A 70 -15.62 18.55 -26.70
CA PRO A 70 -16.25 19.64 -25.97
C PRO A 70 -15.41 20.88 -26.27
N ALA A 71 -16.04 21.97 -26.69
CA ALA A 71 -15.32 23.20 -27.00
C ALA A 71 -14.55 23.76 -25.78
N LYS A 72 -14.76 23.18 -24.60
CA LYS A 72 -14.12 23.50 -23.33
C LYS A 72 -13.60 22.22 -22.68
N ALA A 73 -12.38 22.27 -22.14
CA ALA A 73 -11.77 21.14 -21.44
C ALA A 73 -12.56 20.79 -20.16
N TYR A 74 -12.77 19.50 -19.91
CA TYR A 74 -13.25 19.00 -18.62
C TYR A 74 -12.09 18.92 -17.64
N THR A 75 -12.34 19.28 -16.38
CA THR A 75 -11.31 19.25 -15.32
C THR A 75 -10.99 17.81 -14.89
N TRP A 76 -11.97 16.90 -14.92
CA TRP A 76 -11.79 15.50 -14.57
C TRP A 76 -12.63 14.59 -15.47
N PHE A 77 -12.11 13.40 -15.74
CA PHE A 77 -12.94 12.30 -16.22
C PHE A 77 -12.46 11.01 -15.59
N ARG A 78 -13.38 10.06 -15.51
CA ARG A 78 -13.13 8.71 -15.07
C ARG A 78 -13.56 7.78 -16.18
N ILE A 79 -12.63 6.98 -16.67
CA ILE A 79 -12.95 5.85 -17.53
C ILE A 79 -13.16 4.65 -16.60
N VAL A 80 -14.36 4.09 -16.61
CA VAL A 80 -14.68 2.84 -15.93
C VAL A 80 -14.91 1.80 -17.01
N ILE A 81 -13.99 0.86 -17.15
CA ILE A 81 -14.16 -0.29 -18.04
C ILE A 81 -14.52 -1.48 -17.17
N PHE A 82 -15.69 -2.07 -17.41
CA PHE A 82 -16.07 -3.33 -16.81
C PHE A 82 -15.66 -4.44 -17.78
N GLU A 83 -14.66 -5.23 -17.40
CA GLU A 83 -14.28 -6.43 -18.14
C GLU A 83 -14.88 -7.66 -17.45
N GLY A 84 -15.77 -8.38 -18.14
CA GLY A 84 -16.16 -9.72 -17.73
C GLY A 84 -15.21 -10.74 -18.36
N PHE A 85 -14.41 -11.45 -17.57
CA PHE A 85 -13.66 -12.61 -18.07
C PHE A 85 -14.41 -13.90 -17.73
N ASN A 86 -14.76 -14.65 -18.77
CA ASN A 86 -15.04 -16.07 -18.63
C ASN A 86 -13.81 -16.85 -19.14
N LYS A 87 -13.26 -17.74 -18.31
CA LYS A 87 -11.98 -18.42 -18.57
C LYS A 87 -12.05 -19.44 -19.72
N ASP A 88 -13.24 -19.78 -20.20
CA ASP A 88 -13.50 -20.88 -21.16
C ASP A 88 -14.04 -20.38 -22.53
N THR A 89 -13.58 -19.23 -23.02
CA THR A 89 -14.18 -18.45 -24.15
C THR A 89 -13.88 -18.92 -25.58
N TRP A 90 -13.39 -20.14 -25.81
CA TRP A 90 -13.17 -20.64 -27.17
C TRP A 90 -14.47 -21.07 -27.90
N ALA A 91 -15.62 -21.07 -27.22
CA ALA A 91 -16.92 -21.43 -27.79
C ALA A 91 -17.83 -20.20 -27.99
N LEU A 92 -17.59 -19.45 -29.07
CA LEU A 92 -18.40 -18.27 -29.47
C LEU A 92 -19.83 -18.60 -29.96
N LEU A 93 -20.26 -19.87 -29.95
CA LEU A 93 -21.49 -20.34 -30.59
C LEU A 93 -22.53 -20.97 -29.65
N ASP A 94 -22.21 -21.18 -28.36
CA ASP A 94 -23.15 -21.75 -27.39
C ASP A 94 -24.03 -20.66 -26.74
N ARG A 95 -25.25 -20.49 -27.24
CA ARG A 95 -26.23 -19.52 -26.72
C ARG A 95 -26.78 -19.86 -25.33
N SER A 96 -26.52 -21.07 -24.80
CA SER A 96 -26.93 -21.47 -23.45
C SER A 96 -25.98 -20.96 -22.36
N LYS A 97 -24.81 -20.42 -22.75
CA LYS A 97 -23.81 -19.80 -21.86
C LYS A 97 -23.58 -18.37 -22.34
N PRO A 98 -24.14 -17.34 -21.69
CA PRO A 98 -24.12 -15.99 -22.23
C PRO A 98 -22.67 -15.49 -22.43
N THR A 99 -22.41 -14.92 -23.60
CA THR A 99 -21.14 -14.26 -23.94
C THR A 99 -20.82 -13.19 -22.92
N ALA A 100 -19.57 -13.14 -22.46
CA ALA A 100 -19.11 -12.05 -21.63
C ALA A 100 -19.06 -10.77 -22.46
N PHE A 101 -19.92 -9.81 -22.15
CA PHE A 101 -19.84 -8.46 -22.71
C PHE A 101 -19.00 -7.59 -21.79
N ALA A 102 -18.19 -6.71 -22.39
CA ALA A 102 -17.53 -5.62 -21.68
C ALA A 102 -18.38 -4.37 -21.85
N LEU A 103 -18.78 -3.75 -20.74
CA LEU A 103 -19.41 -2.43 -20.76
C LEU A 103 -18.35 -1.41 -20.36
N GLY A 104 -18.02 -0.47 -21.24
CA GLY A 104 -17.18 0.67 -20.89
C GLY A 104 -18.06 1.90 -20.66
N GLN A 105 -17.94 2.52 -19.49
CA GLN A 105 -18.59 3.81 -19.20
C GLN A 105 -17.52 4.87 -18.96
N LEU A 106 -17.56 5.94 -19.76
CA LEU A 106 -16.80 7.17 -19.54
C LEU A 106 -17.69 8.14 -18.74
N GLU A 107 -17.29 8.44 -17.51
CA GLU A 107 -17.93 9.47 -16.69
C GLU A 107 -17.10 10.76 -16.75
N LEU A 108 -17.70 11.85 -17.19
CA LEU A 108 -17.06 13.17 -17.23
C LEU A 108 -17.49 13.96 -15.97
N PHE A 109 -16.54 14.42 -15.17
CA PHE A 109 -16.82 15.15 -13.92
C PHE A 109 -16.29 16.59 -14.00
N GLY A 110 -17.15 17.58 -13.73
CA GLY A 110 -16.76 18.99 -13.59
C GLY A 110 -17.66 19.95 -14.36
N VAL A 111 -17.63 21.23 -13.99
CA VAL A 111 -18.34 22.31 -14.70
C VAL A 111 -17.44 22.80 -15.84
N PRO A 112 -17.87 22.74 -17.11
CA PRO A 112 -17.09 23.27 -18.22
C PRO A 112 -16.72 24.74 -18.02
N GLY A 113 -15.42 25.05 -17.97
CA GLY A 113 -14.89 26.42 -17.88
C GLY A 113 -14.58 26.95 -16.47
N ALA A 114 -14.70 26.15 -15.42
CA ALA A 114 -14.18 26.54 -14.11
C ALA A 114 -12.65 26.44 -14.10
N LYS A 115 -11.95 27.57 -13.96
CA LYS A 115 -10.50 27.58 -13.67
C LYS A 115 -10.28 26.95 -12.30
N GLU A 116 -9.48 25.90 -12.27
CA GLU A 116 -9.11 25.24 -11.02
C GLU A 116 -8.39 26.23 -10.12
N ASN A 117 -8.85 26.42 -8.88
CA ASN A 117 -7.94 26.81 -7.82
C ASN A 117 -7.08 25.59 -7.55
N VAL A 118 -6.00 25.45 -8.33
CA VAL A 118 -4.98 24.43 -8.10
C VAL A 118 -4.40 24.75 -6.73
N ALA A 119 -4.95 24.12 -5.68
CA ALA A 119 -4.29 24.06 -4.41
C ALA A 119 -2.94 23.42 -4.73
N ARG A 120 -1.89 24.25 -4.80
CA ARG A 120 -0.53 23.79 -5.09
C ARG A 120 -0.30 22.65 -4.13
N ARG A 121 -0.29 21.43 -4.67
CA ARG A 121 -0.01 20.22 -3.90
C ARG A 121 1.25 20.59 -3.11
N PRO A 122 1.21 20.57 -1.77
CA PRO A 122 2.38 20.96 -0.99
C PRO A 122 3.54 20.20 -1.60
N ARG A 123 4.59 20.94 -2.03
CA ARG A 123 5.74 20.35 -2.71
C ARG A 123 6.08 19.10 -1.93
N LYS A 124 6.04 17.92 -2.57
CA LYS A 124 6.51 16.68 -1.94
C LYS A 124 7.83 17.05 -1.27
N PRO A 125 7.95 16.88 0.06
CA PRO A 125 9.22 17.12 0.73
C PRO A 125 10.30 16.43 -0.10
N LYS A 126 11.42 17.11 -0.38
CA LYS A 126 12.57 16.42 -0.97
C LYS A 126 12.88 15.27 -0.02
N VAL A 127 12.53 14.06 -0.42
CA VAL A 127 12.81 12.84 0.33
C VAL A 127 14.32 12.70 0.28
N ASP A 128 14.96 12.74 1.45
CA ASP A 128 16.40 12.56 1.56
C ASP A 128 16.76 11.21 0.92
N PRO A 129 17.72 11.10 0.00
CA PRO A 129 18.05 9.83 -0.69
C PRO A 129 18.34 8.67 0.28
N VAL A 130 18.73 8.97 1.52
CA VAL A 130 18.91 8.00 2.60
C VAL A 130 17.61 7.28 2.98
N GLN A 131 16.44 7.92 2.88
CA GLN A 131 15.14 7.30 3.20
C GLN A 131 14.74 6.16 2.24
N HIS A 132 15.36 6.05 1.06
CA HIS A 132 15.11 4.92 0.16
C HIS A 132 15.74 3.60 0.63
N ALA A 133 16.67 3.64 1.60
CA ALA A 133 17.40 2.45 2.03
C ALA A 133 16.56 1.48 2.88
N VAL A 134 15.56 1.96 3.61
CA VAL A 134 14.72 1.12 4.48
C VAL A 134 13.25 1.26 4.09
N LYS A 135 12.72 0.26 3.40
CA LYS A 135 11.31 0.20 3.04
C LYS A 135 10.56 -0.69 4.04
N LEU A 136 10.14 -0.10 5.15
CA LEU A 136 9.28 -0.79 6.12
C LEU A 136 7.88 -1.00 5.53
N ILE A 137 7.33 -2.19 5.76
CA ILE A 137 5.96 -2.56 5.37
C ILE A 137 5.27 -3.17 6.60
N PRO A 138 4.18 -2.58 7.11
CA PRO A 138 3.67 -1.24 6.76
C PRO A 138 4.71 -0.13 7.06
N MET A 139 4.50 1.04 6.47
CA MET A 139 5.35 2.20 6.74
C MET A 139 5.04 2.75 8.13
N ALA A 140 6.05 2.87 8.98
CA ALA A 140 5.90 3.42 10.33
C ALA A 140 5.42 4.88 10.30
N LYS A 141 4.70 5.32 11.34
CA LYS A 141 4.26 6.73 11.44
C LYS A 141 5.44 7.71 11.51
N SER A 142 6.54 7.33 12.15
CA SER A 142 7.77 8.11 12.21
C SER A 142 9.00 7.20 12.06
N LEU A 143 9.87 7.55 11.12
CA LEU A 143 11.18 6.91 10.89
C LEU A 143 12.25 7.99 10.72
N LYS A 144 13.27 7.94 11.57
CA LYS A 144 14.49 8.74 11.43
C LYS A 144 15.67 7.81 11.25
N LEU A 145 16.42 8.00 10.17
CA LEU A 145 17.65 7.25 9.94
C LEU A 145 18.82 8.05 10.50
N ALA A 146 19.76 7.34 11.12
CA ALA A 146 21.06 7.86 11.49
C ALA A 146 22.13 7.23 10.61
N GLY A 147 23.28 7.88 10.48
CA GLY A 147 24.42 7.33 9.75
C GLY A 147 24.99 6.11 10.45
N GLY A 148 25.29 5.06 9.67
CA GLY A 148 25.98 3.85 10.13
C GLY A 148 25.05 2.65 10.38
N GLU A 149 25.67 1.56 10.80
CA GLU A 149 25.03 0.25 10.99
C GLU A 149 25.39 -0.32 12.37
N MET A 150 24.50 -1.13 12.92
CA MET A 150 24.73 -2.03 14.04
C MET A 150 24.91 -3.44 13.49
N THR A 151 26.11 -4.01 13.64
CA THR A 151 26.39 -5.38 13.22
C THR A 151 25.78 -6.38 14.20
N ILE A 152 25.18 -7.45 13.68
CA ILE A 152 24.68 -8.58 14.45
C ILE A 152 25.63 -9.76 14.21
N THR A 153 26.14 -10.35 15.30
CA THR A 153 27.12 -11.46 15.24
C THR A 153 26.62 -12.68 16.01
N ALA A 154 27.43 -13.74 16.07
CA ALA A 154 27.11 -14.94 16.86
C ALA A 154 27.12 -14.66 18.38
N GLU A 155 27.81 -13.61 18.82
CA GLU A 155 27.89 -13.17 20.22
C GLU A 155 26.72 -12.25 20.63
N SER A 156 25.94 -11.77 19.65
CA SER A 156 24.71 -11.01 19.88
C SER A 156 23.65 -11.87 20.56
N ARG A 157 22.85 -11.24 21.42
CA ARG A 157 21.76 -11.89 22.17
C ARG A 157 20.44 -11.15 21.98
N ILE A 158 19.35 -11.80 22.34
CA ILE A 158 18.05 -11.15 22.49
C ILE A 158 17.73 -11.05 23.98
N VAL A 159 17.83 -9.86 24.54
CA VAL A 159 17.70 -9.60 25.97
C VAL A 159 16.26 -9.21 26.31
N ALA A 160 15.55 -10.08 27.03
CA ALA A 160 14.23 -9.77 27.56
C ALA A 160 14.36 -9.09 28.93
N THR A 161 13.87 -7.86 29.08
CA THR A 161 13.99 -7.13 30.36
C THR A 161 13.01 -7.63 31.44
N ASN A 162 12.09 -8.52 31.08
CA ASN A 162 11.21 -9.21 32.03
C ASN A 162 10.86 -10.61 31.51
N SER A 163 10.51 -11.51 32.43
CA SER A 163 10.24 -12.92 32.12
C SER A 163 9.06 -13.16 31.17
N LYS A 164 8.09 -12.22 31.10
CA LYS A 164 6.94 -12.35 30.20
C LYS A 164 7.33 -12.19 28.72
N LEU A 165 8.47 -11.55 28.43
CA LEU A 165 8.97 -11.36 27.07
C LEU A 165 9.89 -12.49 26.60
N LYS A 166 10.25 -13.44 27.47
CA LYS A 166 11.13 -14.56 27.11
C LYS A 166 10.60 -15.41 25.94
N PRO A 167 9.30 -15.77 25.87
CA PRO A 167 8.78 -16.48 24.72
C PRO A 167 8.93 -15.70 23.41
N LEU A 168 8.78 -14.37 23.46
CA LEU A 168 8.98 -13.52 22.29
C LEU A 168 10.44 -13.47 21.85
N ALA A 169 11.38 -13.46 22.81
CA ALA A 169 12.81 -13.54 22.51
C ALA A 169 13.20 -14.86 21.83
N GLU A 170 12.61 -15.97 22.26
CA GLU A 170 12.79 -17.30 21.64
C GLU A 170 12.22 -17.34 20.22
N ILE A 171 11.03 -16.78 20.00
CA ILE A 171 10.42 -16.67 18.66
C ILE A 171 11.31 -15.83 17.74
N LEU A 172 11.69 -14.63 18.18
CA LEU A 172 12.55 -13.75 17.40
C LEU A 172 13.91 -14.39 17.08
N SER A 173 14.50 -15.15 18.02
CA SER A 173 15.73 -15.92 17.79
C SER A 173 15.57 -16.91 16.63
N ASN A 174 14.47 -17.65 16.59
CA ASN A 174 14.19 -18.63 15.55
C ASN A 174 13.90 -17.98 14.19
N GLU A 175 13.22 -16.83 14.18
CA GLU A 175 12.96 -16.06 12.96
C GLU A 175 14.27 -15.51 12.38
N ILE A 176 15.13 -14.92 13.22
CA ILE A 176 16.46 -14.45 12.80
C ILE A 176 17.32 -15.60 12.28
N LEU A 177 17.33 -16.75 12.97
CA LEU A 177 18.03 -17.96 12.52
C LEU A 177 17.53 -18.43 11.15
N THR A 178 16.22 -18.38 10.92
CA THR A 178 15.63 -18.81 9.65
C THR A 178 16.12 -17.92 8.50
N LEU A 179 16.08 -16.60 8.70
CA LEU A 179 16.44 -15.58 7.70
C LEU A 179 17.94 -15.49 7.46
N THR A 180 18.76 -15.59 8.50
CA THR A 180 20.18 -15.19 8.46
C THR A 180 21.17 -16.33 8.72
N LYS A 181 20.68 -17.48 9.21
CA LYS A 181 21.51 -18.58 9.73
C LYS A 181 22.30 -18.24 11.01
N LEU A 182 22.10 -17.05 11.60
CA LEU A 182 22.64 -16.69 12.91
C LEU A 182 21.64 -16.99 14.01
N ARG A 183 22.07 -17.72 15.05
CA ARG A 183 21.27 -17.96 16.25
C ARG A 183 21.68 -16.96 17.33
N LEU A 184 20.78 -16.04 17.69
CA LEU A 184 20.97 -15.12 18.81
C LEU A 184 20.37 -15.76 20.06
N ALA A 185 21.16 -16.01 21.09
CA ALA A 185 20.65 -16.62 22.31
C ALA A 185 19.66 -15.67 23.04
N PRO A 186 18.46 -16.14 23.42
CA PRO A 186 17.64 -15.43 24.39
C PRO A 186 18.39 -15.30 25.72
N ALA A 187 18.38 -14.12 26.31
CA ALA A 187 19.10 -13.81 27.54
C ALA A 187 18.29 -12.88 28.45
N GLU A 188 18.72 -12.82 29.70
CA GLU A 188 18.23 -11.86 30.70
C GLU A 188 19.42 -11.01 31.19
N GLY A 189 19.13 -9.89 31.84
CA GLY A 189 20.14 -9.01 32.43
C GLY A 189 20.53 -7.81 31.56
N GLU A 190 21.77 -7.34 31.73
CA GLU A 190 22.25 -6.14 31.04
C GLU A 190 22.59 -6.43 29.57
N ALA A 191 22.14 -5.53 28.70
CA ALA A 191 22.38 -5.60 27.26
C ALA A 191 23.70 -4.92 26.89
N LYS A 192 24.49 -5.60 26.04
CA LYS A 192 25.77 -5.11 25.50
C LYS A 192 25.62 -4.65 24.04
N PRO A 193 26.63 -4.00 23.44
CA PRO A 193 26.62 -3.69 22.02
C PRO A 193 26.35 -4.93 21.16
N GLY A 194 25.53 -4.77 20.13
CA GLY A 194 25.09 -5.83 19.22
C GLY A 194 23.87 -6.62 19.70
N ASP A 195 23.41 -6.45 20.94
CA ASP A 195 22.20 -7.11 21.44
C ASP A 195 20.91 -6.46 20.90
N ILE A 196 19.83 -7.24 20.89
CA ILE A 196 18.47 -6.76 20.68
C ILE A 196 17.72 -6.84 22.02
N VAL A 197 17.20 -5.73 22.51
CA VAL A 197 16.53 -5.62 23.81
C VAL A 197 15.02 -5.55 23.61
N LEU A 198 14.28 -6.37 24.34
CA LEU A 198 12.81 -6.37 24.37
C LEU A 198 12.35 -5.84 25.72
N LYS A 199 11.58 -4.74 25.71
CA LYS A 199 11.10 -4.06 26.92
C LYS A 199 9.64 -3.64 26.81
N THR A 200 8.88 -3.78 27.90
CA THR A 200 7.56 -3.15 28.02
C THR A 200 7.62 -1.83 28.79
N ASN A 201 6.87 -0.83 28.37
CA ASN A 201 6.73 0.45 29.03
C ASN A 201 5.28 0.95 28.97
N ALA A 202 4.54 0.75 30.05
CA ALA A 202 3.13 1.13 30.16
C ALA A 202 2.89 2.65 30.14
N GLN A 203 3.93 3.50 30.11
CA GLN A 203 3.83 4.95 29.94
C GLN A 203 4.02 5.39 28.48
N LEU A 204 4.43 4.50 27.58
CA LEU A 204 4.59 4.82 26.17
C LEU A 204 3.22 5.13 25.54
N ARG A 205 3.12 6.21 24.76
CA ARG A 205 1.87 6.64 24.13
C ARG A 205 2.08 7.03 22.67
N ALA A 206 1.04 6.80 21.88
CA ALA A 206 0.95 7.31 20.52
C ALA A 206 0.73 8.82 20.50
N ASP A 207 1.17 9.46 19.42
CA ASP A 207 1.00 10.91 19.25
C ASP A 207 -0.40 11.29 18.74
N ALA A 208 -1.19 10.28 18.36
CA ALA A 208 -2.57 10.44 17.90
C ALA A 208 -3.49 9.45 18.61
N GLU A 209 -4.79 9.76 18.60
CA GLU A 209 -5.82 8.84 19.06
C GLU A 209 -5.95 7.66 18.08
N ILE A 210 -5.93 6.45 18.63
CA ILE A 210 -6.02 5.17 17.92
C ILE A 210 -7.39 4.58 18.18
N ARG A 211 -8.00 3.99 17.14
CA ARG A 211 -9.17 3.14 17.29
C ARG A 211 -8.73 1.68 17.29
N THR A 212 -8.96 0.99 18.40
CA THR A 212 -8.57 -0.41 18.56
C THR A 212 -9.68 -1.22 19.22
N CYS A 213 -9.54 -2.55 19.20
CA CYS A 213 -10.48 -3.46 19.84
C CYS A 213 -9.95 -3.86 21.22
N GLN A 214 -10.71 -3.53 22.28
CA GLN A 214 -10.43 -3.98 23.65
C GLN A 214 -11.69 -4.65 24.19
N ASN A 215 -11.56 -5.89 24.66
CA ASN A 215 -12.69 -6.70 25.16
C ASN A 215 -13.88 -6.72 24.17
N ARG A 216 -13.57 -6.91 22.88
CA ARG A 216 -14.55 -6.92 21.76
C ARG A 216 -15.30 -5.60 21.55
N LYS A 217 -14.82 -4.49 22.10
CA LYS A 217 -15.38 -3.14 21.88
C LYS A 217 -14.35 -2.26 21.17
N ILE A 218 -14.83 -1.44 20.23
CA ILE A 218 -14.00 -0.41 19.62
C ILE A 218 -13.83 0.72 20.63
N VAL A 219 -12.59 0.96 21.04
CA VAL A 219 -12.22 2.02 21.97
C VAL A 219 -11.26 3.00 21.30
N LYS A 220 -11.30 4.24 21.75
CA LYS A 220 -10.32 5.27 21.42
C LYS A 220 -9.27 5.32 22.53
N THR A 221 -8.01 5.17 22.17
CA THR A 221 -6.89 5.19 23.14
C THR A 221 -5.63 5.77 22.51
N ARG A 222 -4.60 6.03 23.32
CA ARG A 222 -3.22 6.28 22.87
C ARG A 222 -2.25 5.19 23.32
N ASP A 223 -2.77 4.11 23.87
CA ASP A 223 -2.01 2.92 24.23
C ASP A 223 -1.57 2.15 22.97
N TYR A 224 -0.77 1.08 23.13
CA TYR A 224 -0.29 0.20 22.05
C TYR A 224 0.77 0.78 21.11
N ALA A 225 1.33 1.95 21.42
CA ALA A 225 2.50 2.44 20.72
C ALA A 225 3.73 1.57 21.01
N HIS A 226 4.64 1.53 20.04
CA HIS A 226 5.98 1.01 20.22
C HIS A 226 7.03 1.95 19.60
N THR A 227 8.25 1.85 20.12
CA THR A 227 9.42 2.55 19.62
C THR A 227 10.56 1.57 19.39
N ILE A 228 11.38 1.86 18.39
CA ILE A 228 12.60 1.12 18.11
C ILE A 228 13.74 2.12 18.05
N SER A 229 14.81 1.88 18.80
CA SER A 229 16.05 2.65 18.72
C SER A 229 17.20 1.71 18.38
N VAL A 230 17.86 1.94 17.26
CA VAL A 230 19.04 1.18 16.82
C VAL A 230 20.24 2.11 16.87
N THR A 231 21.14 1.86 17.82
CA THR A 231 22.39 2.60 18.02
C THR A 231 23.58 1.65 17.97
N ASP A 232 24.24 1.38 19.10
CA ASP A 232 25.19 0.27 19.28
C ASP A 232 24.48 -1.04 19.66
N LYS A 233 23.24 -0.95 20.14
CA LYS A 233 22.28 -2.03 20.33
C LYS A 233 20.91 -1.63 19.76
N ALA A 234 20.04 -2.61 19.54
CA ALA A 234 18.66 -2.38 19.13
C ALA A 234 17.74 -2.51 20.34
N VAL A 235 16.88 -1.53 20.59
CA VAL A 235 15.91 -1.55 21.70
C VAL A 235 14.52 -1.47 21.11
N VAL A 236 13.71 -2.51 21.35
CA VAL A 236 12.28 -2.56 21.05
C VAL A 236 11.52 -2.34 22.35
N GLU A 237 10.90 -1.17 22.47
CA GLU A 237 10.09 -0.80 23.63
C GLU A 237 8.63 -0.63 23.22
N GLY A 238 7.73 -1.40 23.84
CA GLY A 238 6.30 -1.40 23.52
C GLY A 238 5.43 -1.13 24.74
N TRP A 239 4.24 -0.56 24.55
CA TRP A 239 3.29 -0.33 25.65
C TRP A 239 2.93 -1.61 26.42
N ASP A 240 2.60 -2.69 25.70
CA ASP A 240 2.39 -4.04 26.20
C ASP A 240 3.16 -5.08 25.37
N TYR A 241 2.96 -6.36 25.68
CA TYR A 241 3.54 -7.48 24.94
C TYR A 241 3.24 -7.42 23.43
N ARG A 242 2.02 -7.03 23.04
CA ARG A 242 1.63 -6.97 21.61
C ARG A 242 2.39 -5.89 20.88
N ALA A 243 2.52 -4.71 21.49
CA ALA A 243 3.29 -3.62 20.92
C ALA A 243 4.78 -4.00 20.75
N VAL A 244 5.36 -4.76 21.69
CA VAL A 244 6.73 -5.30 21.52
C VAL A 244 6.79 -6.28 20.34
N CYS A 245 5.80 -7.16 20.19
CA CYS A 245 5.71 -8.11 19.07
C CYS A 245 5.64 -7.41 17.69
N GLU A 246 4.86 -6.33 17.58
CA GLU A 246 4.84 -5.50 16.37
C GLU A 246 6.20 -4.84 16.10
N GLY A 247 6.88 -4.37 17.15
CA GLY A 247 8.22 -3.84 17.05
C GLY A 247 9.26 -4.88 16.59
N THR A 248 9.13 -6.14 17.02
CA THR A 248 10.03 -7.22 16.54
C THR A 248 9.83 -7.54 15.06
N ALA A 249 8.61 -7.46 14.54
CA ALA A 249 8.35 -7.60 13.10
C ALA A 249 9.05 -6.49 12.29
N THR A 250 9.05 -5.26 12.81
CA THR A 250 9.77 -4.14 12.19
C THR A 250 11.29 -4.36 12.21
N ILE A 251 11.85 -4.91 13.30
CA ILE A 251 13.27 -5.31 13.34
C ILE A 251 13.59 -6.32 12.23
N LEU A 252 12.77 -7.36 12.06
CA LEU A 252 12.98 -8.38 11.03
C LEU A 252 12.94 -7.79 9.63
N HIS A 253 12.01 -6.88 9.35
CA HIS A 253 11.94 -6.16 8.07
C HIS A 253 13.11 -5.21 7.85
N ALA A 254 13.74 -4.71 8.91
CA ALA A 254 14.88 -3.80 8.83
C ALA A 254 16.24 -4.50 8.71
N LEU A 255 16.29 -5.84 8.89
CA LEU A 255 17.54 -6.60 8.77
C LEU A 255 18.11 -6.47 7.35
N LYS A 256 19.37 -6.05 7.29
CA LYS A 256 20.17 -6.04 6.07
C LYS A 256 21.09 -7.26 6.07
N ILE A 257 20.96 -8.08 5.04
CA ILE A 257 21.76 -9.27 4.82
C ILE A 257 22.61 -9.04 3.57
N ASP A 258 23.93 -8.95 3.74
CA ASP A 258 24.90 -8.77 2.67
C ASP A 258 25.96 -9.87 2.75
N GLY A 259 25.73 -10.95 2.01
CA GLY A 259 26.50 -12.19 2.13
C GLY A 259 26.38 -12.78 3.55
N GLN A 260 27.49 -12.84 4.28
CA GLN A 260 27.54 -13.31 5.67
C GLN A 260 27.36 -12.18 6.70
N LYS A 261 27.35 -10.92 6.28
CA LYS A 261 27.19 -9.78 7.18
C LYS A 261 25.70 -9.53 7.41
N VAL A 262 25.29 -9.58 8.68
CA VAL A 262 23.95 -9.21 9.14
C VAL A 262 24.05 -7.91 9.93
N SER A 263 23.19 -6.95 9.60
CA SER A 263 23.22 -5.64 10.27
C SER A 263 21.85 -4.96 10.29
N LEU A 264 21.70 -3.98 11.17
CA LEU A 264 20.59 -3.04 11.17
C LEU A 264 21.13 -1.62 10.90
N LEU A 265 20.43 -0.84 10.08
CA LEU A 265 20.75 0.58 9.97
C LEU A 265 20.41 1.28 11.30
N LYS A 266 21.26 2.22 11.71
CA LYS A 266 20.96 3.03 12.91
C LYS A 266 19.71 3.86 12.63
N MET A 267 18.72 3.77 13.50
CA MET A 267 17.41 4.37 13.27
C MET A 267 16.62 4.58 14.55
N GLU A 268 15.67 5.51 14.48
CA GLU A 268 14.58 5.65 15.45
C GLU A 268 13.25 5.45 14.73
N VAL A 269 12.43 4.55 15.25
CA VAL A 269 11.06 4.30 14.79
C VAL A 269 10.11 4.60 15.93
N LYS A 270 9.00 5.26 15.62
CA LYS A 270 7.83 5.33 16.49
C LYS A 270 6.61 4.97 15.67
N ASP A 271 5.86 3.99 16.13
CA ASP A 271 4.73 3.46 15.38
C ASP A 271 3.59 2.98 16.29
N TRP A 272 2.42 2.87 15.68
CA TRP A 272 1.18 2.42 16.30
C TRP A 272 0.14 2.07 15.22
N PRO A 273 -0.89 1.26 15.53
CA PRO A 273 -1.96 0.93 14.57
C PRO A 273 -2.63 2.16 13.91
#